data_AF-A0A1B6JCZ4-F1
#
_entry.id   AF-A0A1B6JCZ4-F1
#
_cell.length_a   1.000
_cell.length_b   1.000
_cell.length_c   1.000
_cell.angle_alpha   90.00
_cell.angle_beta   90.00
_cell.angle_gamma   90.00
#
_symmetry.space_group_name_H-M   'P 1'
#
loop_
_entity.id
_entity.type
_entity.pdbx_description
1 polymer ?
#
loop_
_entity_poly.entity_id
_entity_poly.type
_entity_poly.pdbx_seq_one_letter_code
_entity_poly.pdbx_strand_id
1 'polypeptide(L)'
;SHAIEVLVPYFSIKLISSQLEERRGEKTIQEMKQFVARLPHMLATKKSLATHTTIAEMIKEVTDTDQFMDFLDCQQEMMLCVDTDKVQPYIEDCIAHKEPLVKVLRLICMQSATNSGLKPKVLDYYKREIVQAYGFHHLLTLINLEKAGLLKVQERQRVYPVVRKLLRLTVEDGSEVAPTDVSYVHSVYAPLSARLAQHLARAGGWRGLADVLPLLPGPSFEETQTIPGQPTRRGSIDSKHSTASDT
;
A
#
# COMPACT_ATOMS: atom_id res chain seq x y z
N SER A 1 7.33 -10.22 11.26
CA SER A 1 6.39 -9.11 10.95
C SER A 1 5.36 -8.91 12.06
N HIS A 2 5.33 -7.75 12.74
CA HIS A 2 4.44 -7.45 13.88
C HIS A 2 2.94 -7.60 13.51
N ALA A 3 2.54 -7.30 12.27
CA ALA A 3 1.16 -7.41 11.80
C ALA A 3 0.52 -8.81 11.95
N ILE A 4 1.30 -9.89 11.92
CA ILE A 4 0.79 -11.26 12.13
C ILE A 4 0.62 -11.58 13.61
N GLU A 5 1.52 -11.08 14.46
CA GLU A 5 1.33 -11.13 15.91
C GLU A 5 0.08 -10.35 16.35
N VAL A 6 -0.32 -9.32 15.58
CA VAL A 6 -1.60 -8.61 15.79
C VAL A 6 -2.82 -9.46 15.40
N LEU A 7 -2.74 -10.33 14.40
CA LEU A 7 -3.87 -11.18 13.96
C LEU A 7 -4.21 -12.31 14.93
N VAL A 8 -3.19 -12.87 15.60
CA VAL A 8 -3.36 -13.97 16.57
C VAL A 8 -4.33 -13.63 17.71
N PRO A 9 -4.28 -12.45 18.36
CA PRO A 9 -5.26 -11.99 19.33
C PRO A 9 -6.69 -11.83 18.80
N TYR A 10 -6.89 -11.51 17.51
CA TYR A 10 -8.23 -11.37 16.92
C TYR A 10 -8.91 -12.72 16.66
N PHE A 11 -8.14 -13.80 16.59
CA PHE A 11 -8.71 -15.14 16.56
C PHE A 11 -9.30 -15.44 17.94
N SER A 12 -10.61 -15.28 18.02
CA SER A 12 -11.47 -15.48 19.21
C SER A 12 -11.57 -16.96 19.63
N ILE A 13 -10.43 -17.68 19.62
CA ILE A 13 -10.30 -19.10 19.95
C ILE A 13 -10.87 -19.39 21.34
N LYS A 14 -10.55 -18.55 22.33
CA LYS A 14 -11.06 -18.69 23.71
C LYS A 14 -12.57 -18.48 23.81
N LEU A 15 -13.13 -17.52 23.07
CA LEU A 15 -14.56 -17.21 23.10
C LEU A 15 -15.38 -18.34 22.45
N ILE A 16 -14.93 -18.86 21.32
CA ILE A 16 -15.63 -19.93 20.58
C ILE A 16 -15.55 -21.26 21.33
N SER A 17 -14.39 -21.58 21.92
CA SER A 17 -14.24 -22.78 22.77
C SER A 17 -15.13 -22.70 24.01
N SER A 18 -15.19 -21.55 24.68
CA SER A 18 -16.09 -21.30 25.82
C SER A 18 -17.56 -21.49 25.44
N GLN A 19 -18.02 -20.90 24.32
CA GLN A 19 -19.40 -21.04 23.85
C GLN A 19 -19.76 -22.49 23.46
N LEU A 20 -18.81 -23.27 22.95
CA LEU A 20 -19.01 -24.69 22.65
C LEU A 20 -19.01 -25.56 23.92
N GLU A 21 -18.24 -25.19 24.95
CA GLU A 21 -18.17 -25.86 26.25
C GLU A 21 -19.38 -25.59 27.13
N GLU A 22 -20.08 -24.45 26.95
CA GLU A 22 -21.39 -24.18 27.56
C GLU A 22 -22.41 -25.29 27.31
N ARG A 23 -22.19 -26.19 26.34
CA ARG A 23 -23.01 -27.39 26.11
C ARG A 23 -23.07 -28.35 27.31
N ARG A 24 -22.15 -28.24 28.30
CA ARG A 24 -21.97 -29.21 29.40
C ARG A 24 -22.65 -28.84 30.73
N GLY A 25 -23.36 -27.72 30.83
CA GLY A 25 -24.09 -27.31 32.05
C GLY A 25 -25.57 -27.72 32.07
N GLU A 26 -26.19 -27.70 33.25
CA GLU A 26 -27.66 -27.81 33.40
C GLU A 26 -28.33 -26.60 32.71
N LYS A 27 -29.21 -26.87 31.73
CA LYS A 27 -29.88 -25.83 30.93
C LYS A 27 -31.38 -26.05 30.89
N THR A 28 -32.12 -24.95 30.86
CA THR A 28 -33.56 -24.96 30.63
C THR A 28 -33.89 -25.35 29.18
N ILE A 29 -35.11 -25.82 28.93
CA ILE A 29 -35.58 -26.21 27.59
C ILE A 29 -35.50 -25.03 26.59
N GLN A 30 -35.71 -23.80 27.08
CA GLN A 30 -35.64 -22.59 26.26
C GLN A 30 -34.20 -22.27 25.84
N GLU A 31 -33.24 -22.42 26.74
CA GLU A 31 -31.80 -22.26 26.45
C GLU A 31 -31.30 -23.34 25.48
N MET A 32 -31.81 -24.57 25.59
CA MET A 32 -31.48 -25.65 24.65
C MET A 32 -31.94 -25.34 23.23
N LYS A 33 -33.17 -24.82 23.04
CA LYS A 33 -33.67 -24.41 21.72
C LYS A 33 -32.84 -23.27 21.11
N GLN A 34 -32.48 -22.28 21.92
CA GLN A 34 -31.63 -21.16 21.46
C GLN A 34 -30.23 -21.64 21.07
N PHE A 35 -29.66 -22.60 21.81
CA PHE A 35 -28.36 -23.18 21.49
C PHE A 35 -28.39 -23.96 20.17
N VAL A 36 -29.39 -24.84 19.97
CA VAL A 36 -29.54 -25.62 18.73
C VAL A 36 -29.69 -24.70 17.51
N ALA A 37 -30.39 -23.56 17.66
CA ALA A 37 -30.51 -22.56 16.60
C ALA A 37 -29.17 -21.88 16.26
N ARG A 38 -28.29 -21.66 17.24
CA ARG A 38 -26.97 -21.03 17.05
C ARG A 38 -25.88 -22.02 16.63
N LEU A 39 -26.08 -23.31 16.87
CA LEU A 39 -25.08 -24.37 16.63
C LEU A 39 -24.52 -24.39 15.19
N PRO A 40 -25.32 -24.24 14.12
CA PRO A 40 -24.78 -24.21 12.75
C PRO A 40 -23.82 -23.04 12.53
N HIS A 41 -24.15 -21.85 13.05
CA HIS A 41 -23.29 -20.68 12.98
C HIS A 41 -21.98 -20.93 13.75
N MET A 42 -22.06 -21.48 14.97
CA MET A 42 -20.87 -21.79 15.76
C MET A 42 -19.94 -22.81 15.10
N LEU A 43 -20.49 -23.84 14.45
CA LEU A 43 -19.71 -24.81 13.69
C LEU A 43 -19.05 -24.19 12.45
N ALA A 44 -19.78 -23.31 11.73
CA ALA A 44 -19.23 -22.56 10.62
C ALA A 44 -18.09 -21.63 11.06
N THR A 45 -18.28 -20.92 12.18
CA THR A 45 -17.24 -20.05 12.77
C THR A 45 -16.03 -20.87 13.21
N LYS A 46 -16.20 -22.04 13.82
CA LYS A 46 -15.09 -22.95 14.15
C LYS A 46 -14.30 -23.39 12.92
N LYS A 47 -14.99 -23.74 11.83
CA LYS A 47 -14.34 -24.12 10.55
C LYS A 47 -13.59 -22.93 9.93
N SER A 48 -14.21 -21.75 9.92
CA SER A 48 -13.59 -20.51 9.45
C SER A 48 -12.32 -20.19 10.25
N LEU A 49 -12.41 -20.27 11.58
CA LEU A 49 -11.29 -20.06 12.48
C LEU A 49 -10.11 -20.99 12.16
N ALA A 50 -10.35 -22.30 12.06
CA ALA A 50 -9.30 -23.26 11.72
C ALA A 50 -8.62 -22.92 10.39
N THR A 51 -9.42 -22.54 9.38
CA THR A 51 -8.92 -22.14 8.05
C THR A 51 -8.01 -20.91 8.16
N HIS A 52 -8.44 -19.87 8.87
CA HIS A 52 -7.67 -18.64 9.02
C HIS A 52 -6.44 -18.80 9.92
N THR A 53 -6.47 -19.68 10.92
CA THR A 53 -5.29 -20.03 11.71
C THR A 53 -4.21 -20.65 10.82
N THR A 54 -4.56 -21.63 9.99
CA THR A 54 -3.60 -22.24 9.05
C THR A 54 -3.06 -21.22 8.05
N ILE A 55 -3.90 -20.34 7.52
CA ILE A 55 -3.44 -19.25 6.63
C ILE A 55 -2.46 -18.33 7.36
N ALA A 56 -2.75 -17.93 8.59
CA ALA A 56 -1.88 -17.05 9.36
C ALA A 56 -0.51 -17.71 9.65
N GLU A 57 -0.49 -19.01 9.97
CA GLU A 57 0.74 -19.79 10.15
C GLU A 57 1.57 -19.83 8.86
N MET A 58 0.96 -20.13 7.71
CA MET A 58 1.65 -20.14 6.41
C MET A 58 2.21 -18.76 6.03
N ILE A 59 1.50 -17.67 6.33
CA ILE A 59 2.02 -16.32 6.08
C ILE A 59 3.19 -16.05 7.04
N LYS A 60 3.07 -16.44 8.31
CA LYS A 60 4.12 -16.26 9.32
C LYS A 60 5.43 -16.90 8.91
N GLU A 61 5.37 -18.14 8.42
CA GLU A 61 6.55 -18.87 7.92
C GLU A 61 7.34 -18.09 6.88
N VAL A 62 6.68 -17.29 6.04
CA VAL A 62 7.35 -16.44 5.05
C VAL A 62 7.85 -15.14 5.68
N THR A 63 7.01 -14.47 6.47
CA THR A 63 7.31 -13.11 6.97
C THR A 63 8.25 -13.06 8.17
N ASP A 64 8.61 -14.20 8.74
CA ASP A 64 9.62 -14.33 9.80
C ASP A 64 11.00 -14.74 9.25
N THR A 65 11.15 -14.89 7.93
CA THR A 65 12.45 -15.17 7.32
C THR A 65 13.31 -13.91 7.21
N ASP A 66 14.63 -14.07 7.36
CA ASP A 66 15.59 -12.97 7.15
C ASP A 66 15.46 -12.38 5.73
N GLN A 67 15.27 -13.25 4.72
CA GLN A 67 15.07 -12.82 3.34
C GLN A 67 13.87 -11.88 3.16
N PHE A 68 12.78 -12.12 3.90
CA PHE A 68 11.61 -11.24 3.89
C PHE A 68 11.89 -9.94 4.64
N MET A 69 12.62 -9.99 5.76
CA MET A 69 12.99 -8.79 6.52
C MET A 69 13.92 -7.89 5.68
N ASP A 70 14.96 -8.43 5.06
CA ASP A 70 15.85 -7.67 4.16
C ASP A 70 15.07 -7.06 2.97
N PHE A 71 14.10 -7.82 2.42
CA PHE A 71 13.21 -7.34 1.37
C PHE A 71 12.34 -6.18 1.85
N LEU A 72 11.81 -6.27 3.07
CA LEU A 72 10.96 -5.24 3.66
C LEU A 72 11.77 -3.99 3.99
N ASP A 73 12.94 -4.15 4.60
CA ASP A 73 13.82 -3.05 4.99
C ASP A 73 14.27 -2.25 3.76
N CYS A 74 14.71 -2.94 2.69
CA CYS A 74 15.06 -2.29 1.43
C CYS A 74 13.88 -1.46 0.85
N GLN A 75 12.65 -1.97 0.92
CA GLN A 75 11.47 -1.23 0.48
C GLN A 75 11.18 -0.01 1.36
N GLN A 76 11.26 -0.17 2.68
CA GLN A 76 10.99 0.90 3.63
C GLN A 76 12.02 2.02 3.52
N GLU A 77 13.32 1.71 3.45
CA GLU A 77 14.40 2.69 3.24
C GLU A 77 14.18 3.51 1.97
N MET A 78 13.80 2.86 0.87
CA MET A 78 13.46 3.55 -0.38
C MET A 78 12.27 4.50 -0.22
N MET A 79 11.19 4.05 0.43
CA MET A 79 10.02 4.89 0.72
C MET A 79 10.37 6.05 1.65
N LEU A 80 11.34 5.86 2.55
CA LEU A 80 11.89 6.86 3.44
C LEU A 80 12.90 7.80 2.76
N CYS A 81 13.24 7.55 1.50
CA CYS A 81 14.24 8.27 0.69
C CYS A 81 15.69 8.13 1.20
N VAL A 82 16.00 7.05 1.91
CA VAL A 82 17.36 6.74 2.40
C VAL A 82 18.19 6.12 1.27
N ASP A 83 19.37 6.68 0.99
CA ASP A 83 20.37 6.19 0.01
C ASP A 83 19.83 5.75 -1.37
N THR A 84 18.75 6.38 -1.82
CA THR A 84 18.05 6.04 -3.08
C THR A 84 18.82 6.40 -4.37
N ASP A 85 19.97 7.07 -4.28
CA ASP A 85 20.70 7.61 -5.43
C ASP A 85 21.82 6.72 -5.98
N LYS A 86 22.10 5.60 -5.32
CA LYS A 86 23.14 4.62 -5.68
C LYS A 86 22.50 3.28 -6.04
N VAL A 87 23.32 2.35 -6.54
CA VAL A 87 22.90 0.95 -6.66
C VAL A 87 22.65 0.40 -5.26
N GLN A 88 21.49 -0.22 -5.07
CA GLN A 88 21.09 -0.89 -3.83
C GLN A 88 21.71 -2.29 -3.74
N PRO A 89 22.52 -2.58 -2.71
CA PRO A 89 23.20 -3.88 -2.57
C PRO A 89 22.24 -5.07 -2.56
N TYR A 90 21.12 -4.95 -1.84
CA TYR A 90 20.11 -6.02 -1.80
C TYR A 90 19.54 -6.37 -3.18
N ILE A 91 19.38 -5.38 -4.07
CA ILE A 91 18.92 -5.61 -5.45
C ILE A 91 20.01 -6.35 -6.25
N GLU A 92 21.28 -6.01 -6.05
CA GLU A 92 22.40 -6.73 -6.69
C GLU A 92 22.44 -8.19 -6.25
N ASP A 93 22.31 -8.44 -4.95
CA ASP A 93 22.25 -9.79 -4.41
C ASP A 93 21.07 -10.56 -5.00
N CYS A 94 19.89 -9.94 -5.12
CA CYS A 94 18.73 -10.58 -5.76
C CYS A 94 19.02 -10.96 -7.23
N ILE A 95 19.71 -10.10 -7.98
CA ILE A 95 20.09 -10.38 -9.37
C ILE A 95 21.11 -11.53 -9.43
N ALA A 96 22.13 -11.50 -8.56
CA ALA A 96 23.18 -12.51 -8.49
C ALA A 96 22.61 -13.90 -8.17
N HIS A 97 21.65 -13.97 -7.24
CA HIS A 97 20.95 -15.20 -6.87
C HIS A 97 19.84 -15.60 -7.86
N LYS A 98 19.62 -14.83 -8.93
CA LYS A 98 18.54 -15.03 -9.91
C LYS A 98 17.17 -15.17 -9.25
N GLU A 99 16.90 -14.33 -8.27
CA GLU A 99 15.57 -14.17 -7.67
C GLU A 99 14.51 -13.91 -8.77
N PRO A 100 13.22 -14.20 -8.52
CA PRO A 100 12.17 -13.98 -9.51
C PRO A 100 12.23 -12.58 -10.11
N LEU A 101 12.37 -12.47 -11.44
CA LEU A 101 12.61 -11.20 -12.13
C LEU A 101 11.60 -10.10 -11.74
N VAL A 102 10.33 -10.47 -11.55
CA VAL A 102 9.27 -9.53 -11.14
C VAL A 102 9.59 -8.86 -9.79
N LYS A 103 10.17 -9.59 -8.83
CA LYS A 103 10.61 -9.03 -7.53
C LYS A 103 11.69 -7.97 -7.75
N VAL A 104 12.71 -8.30 -8.54
CA VAL A 104 13.83 -7.40 -8.85
C VAL A 104 13.34 -6.15 -9.60
N LEU A 105 12.53 -6.32 -10.64
CA LEU A 105 11.99 -5.19 -11.40
C LEU A 105 11.11 -4.28 -10.54
N ARG A 106 10.32 -4.84 -9.61
CA ARG A 106 9.53 -4.05 -8.66
C ARG A 106 10.41 -3.20 -7.74
N LEU A 107 11.51 -3.73 -7.23
CA LEU A 107 12.46 -2.99 -6.40
C LEU A 107 13.12 -1.85 -7.18
N ILE A 108 13.60 -2.12 -8.40
CA ILE A 108 14.22 -1.09 -9.26
C ILE A 108 13.20 -0.01 -9.63
N CYS A 109 11.96 -0.38 -9.96
CA CYS A 109 10.89 0.58 -10.26
C CYS A 109 10.50 1.38 -9.02
N MET A 110 10.50 0.77 -7.83
CA MET A 110 10.26 1.48 -6.57
C MET A 110 11.35 2.52 -6.32
N GLN A 111 12.62 2.16 -6.50
CA GLN A 111 13.74 3.09 -6.39
C GLN A 111 13.62 4.26 -7.38
N SER A 112 13.27 3.96 -8.63
CA SER A 112 12.99 4.96 -9.66
C SER A 112 11.84 5.88 -9.23
N ALA A 113 10.73 5.34 -8.74
CA ALA A 113 9.56 6.12 -8.32
C ALA A 113 9.88 7.04 -7.14
N THR A 114 10.59 6.57 -6.11
CA THR A 114 10.92 7.38 -4.93
C THR A 114 12.01 8.42 -5.20
N ASN A 115 12.74 8.27 -6.32
CA ASN A 115 13.84 9.15 -6.71
C ASN A 115 13.55 10.06 -7.92
N SER A 116 12.33 9.98 -8.49
CA SER A 116 11.96 10.66 -9.75
C SER A 116 12.85 10.23 -10.93
N GLY A 117 13.15 8.94 -10.99
CA GLY A 117 14.08 8.30 -11.90
C GLY A 117 15.43 7.98 -11.24
N LEU A 118 16.29 7.28 -11.97
CA LEU A 118 17.61 6.85 -11.52
C LEU A 118 18.71 7.62 -12.26
N LYS A 119 19.83 7.88 -11.58
CA LYS A 119 21.01 8.47 -12.24
C LYS A 119 21.40 7.60 -13.45
N PRO A 120 21.85 8.17 -14.58
CA PRO A 120 22.15 7.41 -15.79
C PRO A 120 23.06 6.19 -15.55
N LYS A 121 24.12 6.36 -14.75
CA LYS A 121 25.04 5.27 -14.39
C LYS A 121 24.36 4.12 -13.64
N VAL A 122 23.45 4.42 -12.72
CA VAL A 122 22.69 3.43 -11.93
C VAL A 122 21.67 2.73 -12.82
N LEU A 123 20.99 3.48 -13.68
CA LEU A 123 20.02 2.94 -14.63
C LEU A 123 20.70 1.96 -15.62
N ASP A 124 21.80 2.38 -16.25
CA ASP A 124 22.54 1.56 -17.20
C ASP A 124 23.16 0.33 -16.52
N TYR A 125 23.57 0.47 -15.25
CA TYR A 125 23.99 -0.65 -14.43
C TYR A 125 22.89 -1.70 -14.32
N TYR A 126 21.72 -1.34 -13.79
CA TYR A 126 20.61 -2.27 -13.63
C TYR A 126 20.16 -2.90 -14.94
N LYS A 127 20.04 -2.12 -16.03
CA LYS A 127 19.67 -2.66 -17.34
C LYS A 127 20.64 -3.74 -17.81
N ARG A 128 21.94 -3.51 -17.66
CA ARG A 128 22.97 -4.47 -18.04
C ARG A 128 22.90 -5.73 -17.19
N GLU A 129 22.83 -5.59 -15.86
CA GLU A 129 22.76 -6.74 -14.95
C GLU A 129 21.51 -7.59 -15.21
N ILE A 130 20.35 -6.97 -15.46
CA ILE A 130 19.12 -7.69 -15.82
C ILE A 130 19.28 -8.48 -17.12
N VAL A 131 19.78 -7.84 -18.18
CA VAL A 131 19.98 -8.49 -19.48
C VAL A 131 20.97 -9.65 -19.39
N GLN A 132 22.04 -9.49 -18.60
CA GLN A 132 23.06 -10.53 -18.43
C GLN A 132 22.56 -11.71 -17.59
N ALA A 133 21.86 -11.45 -16.48
CA ALA A 133 21.41 -12.50 -15.56
C ALA A 133 20.15 -13.24 -16.04
N TYR A 134 19.21 -12.52 -16.66
CA TYR A 134 17.88 -13.03 -17.04
C TYR A 134 17.68 -13.19 -18.55
N GLY A 135 18.54 -12.59 -19.38
CA GLY A 135 18.58 -12.78 -20.83
C GLY A 135 18.13 -11.56 -21.65
N PHE A 136 18.65 -11.49 -22.88
CA PHE A 136 18.52 -10.32 -23.77
C PHE A 136 17.08 -9.96 -24.17
N HIS A 137 16.17 -10.92 -24.20
CA HIS A 137 14.76 -10.69 -24.51
C HIS A 137 14.07 -9.72 -23.53
N HIS A 138 14.58 -9.60 -22.29
CA HIS A 138 14.09 -8.64 -21.30
C HIS A 138 14.46 -7.19 -21.61
N LEU A 139 15.26 -6.91 -22.64
CA LEU A 139 15.41 -5.56 -23.17
C LEU A 139 14.04 -4.95 -23.54
N LEU A 140 13.13 -5.75 -24.11
CA LEU A 140 11.76 -5.31 -24.40
C LEU A 140 10.95 -5.03 -23.12
N THR A 141 11.14 -5.85 -22.09
CA THR A 141 10.53 -5.62 -20.77
C THR A 141 10.98 -4.27 -20.19
N LEU A 142 12.28 -3.99 -20.23
CA LEU A 142 12.85 -2.73 -19.76
C LEU A 142 12.32 -1.52 -20.56
N ILE A 143 12.29 -1.62 -21.90
CA ILE A 143 11.71 -0.58 -22.77
C ILE A 143 10.24 -0.31 -22.42
N ASN A 144 9.46 -1.35 -22.12
CA ASN A 144 8.06 -1.18 -21.74
C ASN A 144 7.90 -0.51 -20.37
N LEU A 145 8.79 -0.81 -19.40
CA LEU A 145 8.83 -0.10 -18.12
C LEU A 145 9.20 1.38 -18.28
N GLU A 146 10.07 1.69 -19.23
CA GLU A 146 10.41 3.09 -19.57
C GLU A 146 9.24 3.83 -20.21
N LYS A 147 8.56 3.20 -21.17
CA LYS A 147 7.35 3.75 -21.79
C LYS A 147 6.23 3.97 -20.77
N ALA A 148 6.14 3.11 -19.76
CA ALA A 148 5.17 3.25 -18.67
C ALA A 148 5.59 4.32 -17.62
N GLY A 149 6.79 4.89 -17.72
CA GLY A 149 7.32 5.86 -16.76
C GLY A 149 7.73 5.26 -15.41
N LEU A 150 7.73 3.93 -15.27
CA LEU A 150 8.11 3.22 -14.04
C LEU A 150 9.63 3.20 -13.87
N LEU A 151 10.35 3.08 -14.97
CA LEU A 151 11.81 3.15 -15.01
C LEU A 151 12.22 4.35 -15.86
N LYS A 152 12.96 5.31 -15.33
CA LYS A 152 13.37 6.48 -16.12
C LYS A 152 14.68 7.07 -15.64
N VAL A 153 15.30 7.88 -16.50
CA VAL A 153 16.43 8.73 -16.10
C VAL A 153 15.94 9.75 -15.08
N GLN A 154 16.75 10.01 -14.07
CA GLN A 154 16.44 10.95 -13.01
C GLN A 154 16.19 12.36 -13.55
N GLU A 155 15.03 12.90 -13.18
CA GLU A 155 14.64 14.28 -13.46
C GLU A 155 15.34 15.26 -12.51
N ARG A 156 15.49 16.52 -12.94
CA ARG A 156 16.12 17.56 -12.11
C ARG A 156 15.35 17.82 -10.81
N GLN A 157 14.02 17.74 -10.88
CA GLN A 157 13.14 17.96 -9.73
C GLN A 157 12.76 16.62 -9.11
N ARG A 158 13.09 16.45 -7.83
CA ARG A 158 12.69 15.26 -7.05
C ARG A 158 11.32 15.50 -6.43
N VAL A 159 10.29 14.99 -7.09
CA VAL A 159 8.88 15.18 -6.69
C VAL A 159 8.52 14.40 -5.44
N TYR A 160 8.88 13.11 -5.38
CA TYR A 160 8.44 12.22 -4.29
C TYR A 160 8.85 12.70 -2.89
N PRO A 161 10.10 13.16 -2.62
CA PRO A 161 10.45 13.69 -1.30
C PRO A 161 9.61 14.89 -0.85
N VAL A 162 9.17 15.74 -1.79
CA VAL A 162 8.31 16.89 -1.52
C VAL A 162 6.90 16.43 -1.18
N VAL A 163 6.31 15.59 -2.03
CA VAL A 163 4.96 15.05 -1.83
C VAL A 163 4.90 14.19 -0.55
N ARG A 164 5.95 13.41 -0.26
CA ARG A 164 6.09 12.62 0.98
C ARG A 164 5.91 13.48 2.21
N LYS A 165 6.57 14.64 2.24
CA LYS A 165 6.49 15.60 3.36
C LYS A 165 5.13 16.30 3.41
N LEU A 166 4.68 16.86 2.29
CA LEU A 166 3.43 17.64 2.23
C LEU A 166 2.19 16.81 2.59
N LEU A 167 2.15 15.55 2.15
CA LEU A 167 1.02 14.65 2.42
C LEU A 167 1.25 13.69 3.58
N ARG A 168 2.37 13.82 4.30
CA ARG A 168 2.77 12.88 5.37
C ARG A 168 2.59 11.43 4.91
N LEU A 169 3.21 11.08 3.78
CA LEU A 169 3.10 9.75 3.20
C LEU A 169 3.82 8.68 4.03
N THR A 170 4.60 9.08 5.02
CA THR A 170 5.33 8.16 5.88
C THR A 170 5.14 8.51 7.35
N VAL A 171 4.92 7.50 8.18
CA VAL A 171 4.70 7.60 9.63
C VAL A 171 5.50 6.46 10.28
N GLU A 172 6.53 6.78 11.06
CA GLU A 172 7.43 5.76 11.64
C GLU A 172 6.86 5.16 12.94
N ASP A 173 6.12 5.93 13.73
CA ASP A 173 5.59 5.51 15.05
C ASP A 173 4.08 5.15 15.03
N GLY A 174 3.60 4.55 13.94
CA GLY A 174 2.19 4.16 13.81
C GLY A 174 1.84 2.90 14.62
N SER A 175 0.68 2.89 15.30
CA SER A 175 0.17 1.64 15.91
C SER A 175 -0.50 0.76 14.86
N GLU A 176 -0.04 -0.48 14.69
CA GLU A 176 -0.69 -1.48 13.84
C GLU A 176 -1.90 -2.15 14.52
N VAL A 177 -1.94 -2.15 15.87
CA VAL A 177 -3.01 -2.77 16.67
C VAL A 177 -4.24 -1.86 16.76
N ALA A 178 -4.01 -0.58 17.00
CA ALA A 178 -5.04 0.45 17.11
C ALA A 178 -4.71 1.59 16.14
N PRO A 179 -4.87 1.37 14.81
CA PRO A 179 -4.42 2.30 13.81
C PRO A 179 -5.22 3.60 13.84
N THR A 180 -4.50 4.73 13.81
CA THR A 180 -5.08 6.08 13.77
C THR A 180 -4.85 6.77 12.42
N ASP A 181 -4.08 6.13 11.53
CA ASP A 181 -3.70 6.65 10.23
C ASP A 181 -3.64 5.52 9.20
N VAL A 182 -3.89 5.83 7.92
CA VAL A 182 -3.92 4.85 6.82
C VAL A 182 -2.55 4.22 6.51
N SER A 183 -1.45 4.74 7.06
CA SER A 183 -0.10 4.17 6.93
C SER A 183 0.04 2.74 7.49
N TYR A 184 -0.84 2.32 8.41
CA TYR A 184 -0.78 1.00 9.03
C TYR A 184 -0.80 -0.18 8.04
N VAL A 185 -1.36 0.02 6.84
CA VAL A 185 -1.46 -1.04 5.82
C VAL A 185 -0.11 -1.42 5.20
N HIS A 186 0.90 -0.55 5.33
CA HIS A 186 2.28 -0.80 4.90
C HIS A 186 3.28 -0.54 6.03
N SER A 187 2.83 -0.58 7.28
CA SER A 187 3.56 -0.23 8.52
C SER A 187 4.00 1.22 8.59
N VAL A 188 4.72 1.71 7.57
CA VAL A 188 5.30 3.06 7.53
C VAL A 188 4.72 3.95 6.45
N TYR A 189 4.11 3.40 5.39
CA TYR A 189 3.70 4.19 4.20
C TYR A 189 2.18 4.33 4.08
N ALA A 190 1.71 5.57 4.05
CA ALA A 190 0.35 5.92 3.68
C ALA A 190 0.23 6.00 2.15
N PRO A 191 -0.59 5.15 1.49
CA PRO A 191 -0.76 5.18 0.06
C PRO A 191 -1.14 6.57 -0.45
N LEU A 192 -0.39 7.09 -1.43
CA LEU A 192 -0.62 8.42 -2.02
C LEU A 192 -2.07 8.58 -2.47
N SER A 193 -2.63 7.56 -3.13
CA SER A 193 -4.04 7.55 -3.57
C SER A 193 -5.02 7.70 -2.40
N ALA A 194 -4.81 6.97 -1.32
CA ALA A 194 -5.64 7.07 -0.11
C ALA A 194 -5.50 8.44 0.56
N ARG A 195 -4.29 9.03 0.56
CA ARG A 195 -4.05 10.39 1.07
C ARG A 195 -4.76 11.45 0.24
N LEU A 196 -4.70 11.37 -1.08
CA LEU A 196 -5.43 12.28 -1.96
C LEU A 196 -6.95 12.20 -1.71
N ALA A 197 -7.51 10.99 -1.60
CA ALA A 197 -8.92 10.80 -1.27
C ALA A 197 -9.28 11.34 0.12
N GLN A 198 -8.41 11.12 1.12
CA GLN A 198 -8.59 11.64 2.48
C GLN A 198 -8.61 13.17 2.50
N HIS A 199 -7.71 13.83 1.75
CA HIS A 199 -7.67 15.29 1.64
C HIS A 199 -8.88 15.84 0.88
N LEU A 200 -9.30 15.16 -0.19
CA LEU A 200 -10.49 15.55 -0.95
C LEU A 200 -11.77 15.53 -0.10
N ALA A 201 -11.88 14.57 0.83
CA ALA A 201 -13.03 14.45 1.73
C ALA A 201 -13.07 15.52 2.86
N ARG A 202 -11.98 16.28 3.07
CA ARG A 202 -11.91 17.32 4.12
C ARG A 202 -12.47 18.66 3.63
N ALA A 203 -12.82 19.53 4.57
CA ALA A 203 -13.17 20.92 4.28
C ALA A 203 -12.01 21.60 3.54
N GLY A 204 -12.27 22.09 2.33
CA GLY A 204 -11.25 22.67 1.44
C GLY A 204 -10.96 21.84 0.19
N GLY A 205 -11.34 20.55 0.13
CA GLY A 205 -11.24 19.72 -1.08
C GLY A 205 -9.89 19.84 -1.80
N TRP A 206 -9.92 20.06 -3.11
CA TRP A 206 -8.72 20.28 -3.93
C TRP A 206 -7.94 21.56 -3.58
N ARG A 207 -8.58 22.59 -3.01
CA ARG A 207 -7.89 23.84 -2.62
C ARG A 207 -6.82 23.56 -1.56
N GLY A 208 -7.06 22.58 -0.68
CA GLY A 208 -6.08 22.13 0.32
C GLY A 208 -4.89 21.36 -0.26
N LEU A 209 -4.89 21.07 -1.57
CA LEU A 209 -3.84 20.33 -2.27
C LEU A 209 -3.15 21.16 -3.35
N ALA A 210 -3.38 22.48 -3.42
CA ALA A 210 -2.87 23.33 -4.49
C ALA A 210 -1.34 23.26 -4.70
N ASP A 211 -0.57 23.02 -3.64
CA ASP A 211 0.89 22.90 -3.71
C ASP A 211 1.38 21.49 -4.12
N VAL A 212 0.49 20.50 -4.14
CA VAL A 212 0.80 19.09 -4.43
C VAL A 212 0.35 18.71 -5.83
N LEU A 213 -0.86 19.12 -6.24
CA LEU A 213 -1.44 18.72 -7.53
C LEU A 213 -0.57 19.04 -8.75
N PRO A 214 0.09 20.22 -8.83
CA PRO A 214 0.98 20.53 -9.96
C PRO A 214 2.22 19.64 -10.04
N LEU A 215 2.57 18.95 -8.94
CA LEU A 215 3.70 18.03 -8.88
C LEU A 215 3.32 16.62 -9.37
N LEU A 216 2.02 16.31 -9.43
CA LEU A 216 1.53 14.98 -9.81
C LEU A 216 1.23 14.91 -11.32
N PRO A 217 1.36 13.73 -11.94
CA PRO A 217 1.04 13.58 -13.35
C PRO A 217 -0.46 13.80 -13.62
N GLY A 218 -0.74 14.54 -14.70
CA GLY A 218 -2.09 14.75 -15.21
C GLY A 218 -2.81 15.97 -14.63
N PRO A 219 -3.90 16.42 -15.29
CA PRO A 219 -4.68 17.56 -14.82
C PRO A 219 -5.50 17.22 -13.58
N SER A 220 -5.74 18.22 -12.74
CA SER A 220 -6.73 18.17 -11.66
C SER A 220 -7.95 19.01 -12.05
N PHE A 221 -9.16 18.48 -11.86
CA PHE A 221 -10.41 19.16 -12.23
C PHE A 221 -11.54 18.84 -11.26
N GLU A 222 -12.53 19.73 -11.21
CA GLU A 222 -13.75 19.58 -10.43
C GLU A 222 -14.93 20.05 -11.30
N GLU A 223 -15.89 19.17 -11.54
CA GLU A 223 -17.03 19.43 -12.41
C GLU A 223 -18.33 19.36 -11.61
N THR A 224 -19.13 20.42 -11.67
CA THR A 224 -20.45 20.46 -11.04
C THR A 224 -21.53 20.18 -12.07
N GLN A 225 -22.24 19.07 -11.91
CA GLN A 225 -23.40 18.77 -12.76
C GLN A 225 -24.65 19.46 -12.20
N THR A 226 -25.30 20.27 -13.04
CA THR A 226 -26.62 20.86 -12.73
C THR A 226 -27.73 19.91 -13.16
N ILE A 227 -28.57 19.50 -12.21
CA ILE A 227 -29.73 18.66 -12.52
C ILE A 227 -30.86 19.55 -13.08
N PRO A 228 -31.41 19.27 -14.28
CA PRO A 228 -32.51 20.05 -14.84
C PRO A 228 -33.75 20.00 -13.93
N GLY A 229 -34.29 21.17 -13.55
CA GLY A 229 -35.53 21.30 -12.78
C GLY A 229 -35.37 21.54 -11.27
N GLN A 230 -34.14 21.59 -10.73
CA GLN A 230 -33.91 21.95 -9.34
C GLN A 230 -33.77 23.49 -9.20
N PRO A 231 -34.55 24.17 -8.35
CA PRO A 231 -34.42 25.61 -8.16
C PRO A 231 -33.05 25.92 -7.56
N THR A 232 -32.24 26.72 -8.27
CA THR A 232 -30.95 27.22 -7.78
C THR A 232 -31.15 27.96 -6.46
N ARG A 233 -30.64 27.43 -5.35
CA ARG A 233 -30.53 28.19 -4.10
C ARG A 233 -29.61 29.38 -4.38
N ARG A 234 -30.19 30.58 -4.45
CA ARG A 234 -29.45 31.85 -4.47
C ARG A 234 -28.61 31.95 -3.21
N GLY A 235 -27.31 31.75 -3.34
CA GLY A 235 -26.36 32.00 -2.26
C GLY A 235 -25.25 30.96 -2.16
N SER A 236 -24.39 30.89 -3.18
CA SER A 236 -22.96 30.63 -2.93
C SER A 236 -22.18 31.20 -4.10
N ILE A 237 -21.46 32.28 -3.84
CA ILE A 237 -20.45 32.82 -4.74
C ILE A 237 -19.20 32.00 -4.42
N ASP A 238 -18.92 30.98 -5.21
CA ASP A 238 -17.59 30.37 -5.22
C ASP A 238 -17.04 30.45 -6.64
N SER A 239 -15.81 30.93 -6.70
CA SER A 239 -15.11 31.49 -7.85
C SER A 239 -14.85 30.46 -8.95
N LYS A 240 -15.22 30.83 -10.19
CA LYS A 240 -14.65 30.23 -11.39
C LYS A 240 -13.20 30.67 -11.49
N HIS A 241 -12.25 29.75 -11.29
CA HIS A 241 -10.88 29.93 -11.75
C HIS A 241 -10.56 28.83 -12.76
N SER A 242 -10.74 29.16 -14.04
CA SER A 242 -10.10 28.46 -15.15
C SER A 242 -8.75 29.11 -15.37
N THR A 243 -7.67 28.35 -15.28
CA THR A 243 -6.42 28.68 -15.96
C THR A 243 -6.07 27.51 -16.88
N ALA A 244 -6.61 27.59 -18.09
CA ALA A 244 -5.98 26.98 -19.25
C ALA A 244 -4.86 27.95 -19.69
N SER A 245 -3.64 27.44 -19.79
CA SER A 245 -2.58 28.10 -20.54
C SER A 245 -1.79 27.01 -21.25
N ASP A 246 -2.27 26.69 -22.46
CA ASP A 246 -1.45 26.18 -23.55
C ASP A 246 -0.51 27.32 -23.99
N THR A 247 0.79 27.07 -23.92
CA THR A 247 1.81 27.40 -24.94
C THR A 247 3.04 26.56 -24.68
#